data_AF-A0A1V5RAX7-F1
#
_entry.id   AF-A0A1V5RAX7-F1
#
_cell.length_a   1.000
_cell.length_b   1.000
_cell.length_c   1.000
_cell.angle_alpha   90.00
_cell.angle_beta   90.00
_cell.angle_gamma   90.00
#
_symmetry.space_group_name_H-M   'P 1'
#
loop_
_entity.id
_entity.type
_entity.pdbx_description
1 polymer ?
#
loop_
_entity_poly.entity_id
_entity_poly.type
_entity_poly.pdbx_seq_one_letter_code
_entity_poly.pdbx_strand_id
1 'polypeptide(L)'
;MNKKITLGIIIFTILAIAVSIFLAFPKIKELNIKFSIEKANYCEVDSDCVDAGGKCPFGCYAYVNKNEAEKISQLIQSYDSKCVYGCVSCLTATCKNKKCEEVCER
;
A
#
# COMPACT_ATOMS: atom_id res chain seq x y z
N MET A 1 22.42 37.07 21.53
CA MET A 1 21.49 35.95 21.84
C MET A 1 22.22 34.96 22.73
N ASN A 2 21.65 34.55 23.86
CA ASN A 2 22.33 33.71 24.86
C ASN A 2 22.59 32.30 24.28
N LYS A 3 23.83 31.81 24.37
CA LYS A 3 24.24 30.49 23.84
C LYS A 3 23.35 29.34 24.33
N LYS A 4 22.84 29.44 25.57
CA LYS A 4 21.86 28.48 26.13
C LYS A 4 20.49 28.54 25.44
N ILE A 5 20.03 29.74 25.11
CA ILE A 5 18.76 29.97 24.38
C ILE A 5 18.88 29.46 22.95
N THR A 6 20.00 29.75 22.27
CA THR A 6 20.25 29.26 20.91
C THR A 6 20.30 27.72 20.85
N LEU A 7 20.95 27.07 21.81
CA LEU A 7 20.98 25.59 21.88
C LEU A 7 19.59 25.00 22.13
N GLY A 8 18.79 25.61 23.02
CA GLY A 8 17.42 25.18 23.26
C GLY A 8 16.53 25.25 22.02
N ILE A 9 16.64 26.33 21.23
CA ILE A 9 15.90 26.48 19.96
C ILE A 9 16.31 25.39 18.97
N ILE A 10 17.61 25.09 18.83
CA ILE A 10 18.11 24.06 17.90
C ILE A 10 17.58 22.67 18.28
N ILE A 11 17.57 22.32 19.57
CA ILE A 11 17.06 21.02 20.02
C ILE A 11 15.55 20.93 19.75
N PHE A 12 14.79 21.99 20.04
CA PHE A 12 13.36 22.02 19.81
C PHE A 12 13.01 21.86 18.33
N THR A 13 13.74 22.53 17.42
CA THR A 13 13.49 22.41 15.98
C THR A 13 13.81 21.01 15.47
N ILE A 14 14.91 20.39 15.90
CA ILE A 14 15.24 18.99 15.54
C ILE A 14 14.13 18.04 16.00
N LEU A 15 13.65 18.21 17.25
CA LEU A 15 12.60 17.37 17.80
C LEU A 15 11.29 17.50 17.01
N ALA A 16 10.90 18.75 16.67
CA ALA A 16 9.70 19.01 15.89
C ALA A 16 9.78 18.39 14.47
N ILE A 17 10.95 18.44 13.83
CA ILE A 17 11.18 17.80 12.52
C ILE A 17 11.07 16.28 12.65
N ALA A 18 11.71 15.67 13.66
CA ALA A 18 11.67 14.23 13.87
C ALA A 18 10.23 13.71 14.07
N VAL A 19 9.43 14.41 14.89
CA VAL A 19 8.01 14.07 15.11
C VAL A 19 7.22 14.19 13.80
N SER A 20 7.45 15.24 13.02
CA SER A 20 6.76 15.45 11.74
C SER A 20 7.05 14.32 10.75
N ILE A 21 8.31 13.90 10.65
CA ILE A 21 8.72 12.76 9.79
C ILE A 21 8.05 11.47 10.26
N PHE A 22 8.05 11.22 11.57
CA PHE A 22 7.46 10.01 12.15
C PHE A 22 5.95 9.90 11.84
N LEU A 23 5.23 11.02 11.87
CA LEU A 23 3.80 11.06 11.53
C LEU A 23 3.53 10.91 10.03
N ALA A 24 4.43 11.34 9.17
CA ALA A 24 4.27 11.25 7.71
C ALA A 24 4.60 9.85 7.15
N PHE A 25 5.52 9.12 7.79
CA PHE A 25 6.03 7.84 7.30
C PHE A 25 4.96 6.78 6.99
N PRO A 26 3.93 6.55 7.83
CA PRO A 26 2.89 5.56 7.54
C PRO A 26 2.10 5.85 6.26
N LYS A 27 1.77 7.12 6.02
CA LYS A 27 1.02 7.54 4.82
C LYS A 27 1.85 7.36 3.55
N ILE A 28 3.14 7.65 3.62
CA ILE A 28 4.07 7.44 2.50
C ILE A 28 4.15 5.95 2.17
N LYS A 29 4.26 5.08 3.18
CA LYS A 29 4.27 3.62 2.99
C LYS A 29 2.96 3.13 2.35
N GLU A 30 1.82 3.62 2.83
CA GLU A 30 0.51 3.29 2.25
C GLU A 30 0.43 3.66 0.76
N LEU A 31 0.79 4.90 0.42
CA LEU A 31 0.78 5.39 -0.97
C LEU A 31 1.72 4.58 -1.88
N ASN A 32 2.89 4.22 -1.37
CA ASN A 32 3.86 3.42 -2.12
C ASN A 32 3.34 2.00 -2.43
N ILE A 33 2.67 1.36 -1.47
CA ILE A 33 2.06 0.04 -1.68
C ILE A 33 0.91 0.14 -2.68
N LYS A 34 0.02 1.14 -2.55
CA LYS A 34 -1.07 1.39 -3.51
C LYS A 34 -0.54 1.56 -4.94
N PHE A 35 0.49 2.39 -5.11
CA PHE A 35 1.13 2.59 -6.40
C PHE A 35 1.79 1.31 -6.95
N SER A 36 2.39 0.51 -6.08
CA SER A 36 3.01 -0.76 -6.48
C SER A 36 1.96 -1.77 -6.96
N ILE A 37 0.82 -1.87 -6.28
CA ILE A 37 -0.32 -2.70 -6.71
C ILE A 37 -0.83 -2.24 -8.08
N GLU A 38 -1.06 -0.93 -8.26
CA GLU A 38 -1.57 -0.37 -9.53
C GLU A 38 -0.60 -0.63 -10.69
N LYS A 39 0.71 -0.51 -10.43
CA LYS A 39 1.76 -0.78 -11.42
C LYS A 39 1.83 -2.26 -11.78
N ALA A 40 1.64 -3.15 -10.82
CA ALA A 40 1.64 -4.60 -11.02
C ALA A 40 0.32 -5.13 -11.62
N ASN A 41 -0.74 -4.33 -11.63
CA ASN A 41 -2.02 -4.64 -12.26
C ASN A 41 -1.90 -4.47 -13.78
N TYR A 42 -1.28 -5.43 -14.45
CA TYR A 42 -1.22 -5.53 -15.91
C TYR A 42 -1.40 -6.99 -16.35
N CYS A 43 -1.93 -7.21 -17.55
CA CYS A 43 -2.16 -8.54 -18.09
C CYS A 43 -2.25 -8.52 -19.62
N GLU A 44 -1.99 -9.67 -20.22
CA GLU A 44 -2.29 -9.94 -21.63
C GLU A 44 -3.41 -10.97 -21.77
N VAL A 45 -3.49 -11.92 -20.83
CA VAL A 45 -4.52 -12.96 -20.77
C VAL A 45 -5.05 -13.15 -19.35
N ASP A 46 -6.23 -13.77 -19.19
CA ASP A 46 -6.85 -14.00 -17.88
C ASP A 46 -5.94 -14.75 -16.90
N SER A 47 -5.17 -15.72 -17.39
CA SER A 47 -4.24 -16.52 -16.57
C SER A 47 -3.03 -15.75 -16.06
N ASP A 48 -2.86 -14.49 -16.48
CA ASP A 48 -1.88 -13.58 -15.87
C ASP A 48 -2.38 -13.00 -14.55
N CYS A 49 -3.69 -12.96 -14.33
CA CYS A 49 -4.28 -12.31 -13.17
C CYS A 49 -4.38 -13.28 -11.98
N VAL A 50 -3.68 -12.95 -10.90
CA VAL A 50 -3.71 -13.71 -9.65
C VAL A 50 -3.88 -12.77 -8.46
N ASP A 51 -4.40 -13.30 -7.35
CA ASP A 51 -4.58 -12.53 -6.13
C ASP A 51 -3.26 -12.36 -5.35
N ALA A 52 -2.87 -11.10 -5.16
CA ALA A 52 -1.89 -10.55 -4.23
C ALA A 52 -2.11 -10.88 -2.74
N GLY A 53 -3.36 -11.20 -2.39
CA GLY A 53 -3.92 -11.08 -1.06
C GLY A 53 -4.55 -9.70 -0.84
N GLY A 54 -5.17 -9.52 0.32
CA GLY A 54 -5.83 -8.28 0.70
C GLY A 54 -5.47 -7.84 2.11
N LYS A 55 -5.51 -6.53 2.33
CA LYS A 55 -5.37 -5.93 3.66
C LYS A 55 -5.90 -4.51 3.62
N CYS A 56 -6.56 -4.05 4.68
CA CYS A 56 -6.93 -2.65 4.78
C CYS A 56 -5.68 -1.74 4.83
N PRO A 57 -5.58 -0.67 4.01
CA PRO A 57 -6.62 -0.04 3.17
C PRO A 57 -6.49 -0.33 1.65
N PHE A 58 -5.92 -1.45 1.26
CA PHE A 58 -5.60 -1.81 -0.13
C PHE A 58 -6.70 -2.58 -0.88
N GLY A 59 -7.82 -2.89 -0.21
CA GLY A 59 -8.87 -3.75 -0.75
C GLY A 59 -8.78 -5.21 -0.29
N CYS A 60 -9.85 -5.93 -0.51
CA CYS A 60 -10.03 -7.33 -0.10
C CYS A 60 -9.16 -8.31 -0.91
N TYR A 61 -8.88 -7.94 -2.15
CA TYR A 61 -8.08 -8.69 -3.09
C TYR A 61 -7.23 -7.69 -3.87
N ALA A 62 -6.00 -8.06 -4.19
CA ALA A 62 -5.10 -7.24 -4.98
C ALA A 62 -4.71 -8.02 -6.23
N TYR A 63 -5.57 -7.99 -7.24
CA TYR A 63 -5.33 -8.69 -8.49
C TYR A 63 -4.20 -8.03 -9.28
N VAL A 64 -3.14 -8.79 -9.54
CA VAL A 64 -1.93 -8.33 -10.22
C VAL A 64 -1.44 -9.39 -11.19
N ASN A 65 -0.47 -9.01 -12.03
CA ASN A 65 0.23 -9.97 -12.87
C ASN A 65 0.91 -11.04 -12.00
N LYS A 66 0.81 -12.31 -12.41
CA LYS A 66 1.42 -13.48 -11.73
C LYS A 66 2.91 -13.31 -11.46
N ASN A 67 3.62 -12.58 -12.32
CA ASN A 67 5.05 -12.33 -12.16
C ASN A 67 5.39 -11.34 -11.03
N GLU A 68 4.42 -10.53 -10.59
CA GLU A 68 4.59 -9.53 -9.52
C GLU A 68 3.92 -9.98 -8.21
N ALA A 69 3.14 -11.05 -8.22
CA ALA A 69 2.26 -11.45 -7.13
C ALA A 69 2.98 -11.63 -5.78
N GLU A 70 4.08 -12.39 -5.75
CA GLU A 70 4.84 -12.64 -4.52
C GLU A 70 5.33 -11.34 -3.88
N LYS A 71 5.93 -10.47 -4.70
CA LYS A 71 6.46 -9.17 -4.26
C LYS A 71 5.38 -8.26 -3.73
N ILE A 72 4.24 -8.17 -4.42
CA ILE A 72 3.09 -7.37 -3.96
C ILE A 72 2.51 -7.94 -2.66
N SER A 73 2.41 -9.27 -2.56
CA SER A 73 1.93 -9.91 -1.33
C SER A 73 2.81 -9.58 -0.13
N GLN A 74 4.13 -9.65 -0.28
CA GLN A 74 5.08 -9.27 0.78
C GLN A 74 4.93 -7.79 1.18
N LEU A 75 4.73 -6.88 0.21
CA LEU A 75 4.49 -5.47 0.49
C LEU A 75 3.21 -5.26 1.32
N ILE A 76 2.10 -5.87 0.89
CA ILE A 76 0.81 -5.83 1.59
C ILE A 76 0.95 -6.42 3.01
N GLN A 77 1.60 -7.56 3.14
CA GLN A 77 1.83 -8.22 4.43
C GLN A 77 2.69 -7.38 5.37
N SER A 78 3.65 -6.62 4.86
CA SER A 78 4.49 -5.72 5.67
C SER A 78 3.75 -4.51 6.25
N TYR A 79 2.54 -4.20 5.76
CA TYR A 79 1.77 -3.05 6.22
C TYR A 79 1.08 -3.33 7.55
N ASP A 80 1.28 -2.43 8.51
CA ASP A 80 0.60 -2.45 9.81
C ASP A 80 -0.79 -1.82 9.66
N SER A 81 -1.81 -2.66 9.49
CA SER A 81 -3.17 -2.20 9.27
C SER A 81 -3.84 -1.81 10.58
N LYS A 82 -4.46 -0.63 10.58
CA LYS A 82 -5.23 -0.12 11.72
C LYS A 82 -6.74 -0.09 11.47
N CYS A 83 -7.19 -0.73 10.39
CA CYS A 83 -8.57 -0.67 9.95
C CYS A 83 -9.10 -2.05 9.60
N VAL A 84 -10.42 -2.18 9.76
CA VAL A 84 -11.16 -3.40 9.50
C VAL A 84 -12.33 -3.01 8.59
N TYR A 85 -12.50 -3.73 7.50
CA TYR A 85 -13.70 -3.66 6.66
C TYR A 85 -14.17 -5.08 6.33
N GLY A 86 -15.46 -5.22 6.04
CA GLY A 86 -16.03 -6.47 5.53
C GLY A 86 -15.67 -6.65 4.06
N CYS A 87 -15.44 -7.90 3.65
CA CYS A 87 -15.11 -8.26 2.28
C CYS A 87 -16.24 -9.04 1.62
N VAL A 88 -16.57 -8.64 0.40
CA VAL A 88 -17.37 -9.46 -0.52
C VAL A 88 -16.41 -10.39 -1.24
N SER A 89 -16.71 -11.68 -1.29
CA SER A 89 -15.85 -12.67 -1.95
C SER A 89 -15.98 -12.57 -3.46
N CYS A 90 -15.02 -11.92 -4.10
CA CYS A 90 -14.81 -11.96 -5.54
C CYS A 90 -13.54 -12.76 -5.76
N LEU A 91 -13.67 -14.07 -5.96
CA LEU A 91 -12.54 -15.02 -5.93
C LEU A 91 -11.78 -15.11 -7.26
N THR A 92 -12.26 -14.44 -8.31
CA THR A 92 -11.68 -14.51 -9.64
C THR A 92 -11.48 -13.12 -10.22
N ALA A 93 -10.54 -13.03 -11.16
CA ALA A 93 -10.29 -11.83 -11.95
C ALA A 93 -10.11 -12.20 -13.42
N THR A 94 -10.43 -11.25 -14.29
CA THR A 94 -10.27 -11.37 -15.74
C THR A 94 -9.36 -10.27 -16.24
N CYS A 95 -8.67 -10.53 -17.34
CA CYS A 95 -7.88 -9.53 -18.03
C CYS A 95 -8.77 -8.70 -18.94
N LYS A 96 -9.04 -7.46 -18.54
CA LYS A 96 -9.87 -6.53 -19.28
C LYS A 96 -9.16 -5.20 -19.43
N ASN A 97 -9.10 -4.67 -20.65
CA ASN A 97 -8.37 -3.44 -20.96
C ASN A 97 -6.89 -3.46 -20.50
N LYS A 98 -6.22 -4.62 -20.58
CA LYS A 98 -4.84 -4.86 -20.08
C LYS A 98 -4.69 -4.68 -18.56
N LYS A 99 -5.77 -4.76 -17.80
CA LYS A 99 -5.84 -4.65 -16.35
C LYS A 99 -6.56 -5.87 -15.76
N CYS A 100 -6.17 -6.31 -14.57
CA CYS A 100 -6.89 -7.37 -13.89
C CYS A 100 -8.09 -6.76 -13.17
N GLU A 101 -9.30 -7.05 -13.65
CA GLU A 101 -10.57 -6.63 -13.07
C GLU A 101 -11.22 -7.80 -12.31
N GLU A 102 -11.71 -7.55 -11.11
CA GLU A 102 -12.41 -8.56 -10.29
C GLU A 102 -13.73 -9.00 -10.94
N VAL A 103 -14.06 -10.27 -10.81
CA VAL A 103 -15.35 -10.84 -11.21
C VAL A 103 -16.04 -11.37 -9.96
N CYS A 104 -17.14 -10.73 -9.61
CA CYS A 104 -17.98 -11.13 -8.49
C CYS A 104 -19.23 -11.81 -9.06
N GLU A 105 -19.40 -13.09 -8.80
CA GLU A 105 -20.69 -13.76 -9.05
C GLU A 105 -21.72 -13.20 -8.07
N ARG A 106 -22.83 -12.67 -8.59
CA ARG A 106 -23.96 -12.18 -7.79
C ARG A 106 -24.93 -13.29 -7.45
#